data_AF-A0A0D7B8S4-F1
#
_entry.id   AF-A0A0D7B8S4-F1
#
_cell.length_a   1.000
_cell.length_b   1.000
_cell.length_c   1.000
_cell.angle_alpha   90.00
_cell.angle_beta   90.00
_cell.angle_gamma   90.00
#
_symmetry.space_group_name_H-M   'P 1'
#
loop_
_entity.id
_entity.type
_entity.pdbx_description
1 polymer ?
#
loop_
_entity_poly.entity_id
_entity_poly.type
_entity_poly.pdbx_seq_one_letter_code
_entity_poly.pdbx_strand_id
1 'polypeptide(L)'
;MKEGPTSPTRPFAPYPPLPPPEFRSRAPEFYGFVAFTSTYLGFVVFLLWALLPDNIICALGITWYPNREWAILVPAWSVTMFLLAYFVYFALAIFQTPAFSEMKTVTDNRAHFPPIKPRERIEKGYSPFAKQDSIPELYDIPLGLANRVLYRQKRSSSGRRRIREGSDPLMPHSPPRAQSPVSSIPT
;
A
#
# COMPACT_ATOMS: atom_id res chain seq x y z
N MET A 1 34.52 16.07 -27.37
CA MET A 1 33.58 16.61 -26.36
C MET A 1 34.33 17.70 -25.62
N LYS A 2 33.87 18.96 -25.69
CA LYS A 2 34.55 20.10 -25.05
C LYS A 2 34.05 20.19 -23.61
N GLU A 3 34.87 19.75 -22.67
CA GLU A 3 34.62 19.94 -21.23
C GLU A 3 34.77 21.43 -20.91
N GLY A 4 33.70 22.05 -20.39
CA GLY A 4 33.74 23.42 -19.91
C GLY A 4 34.57 23.52 -18.62
N PRO A 5 35.28 24.63 -18.37
CA PRO A 5 36.17 24.77 -17.23
C PRO A 5 35.41 24.66 -15.91
N THR A 6 35.89 23.77 -15.05
CA THR A 6 35.43 23.61 -13.67
C THR A 6 35.68 24.91 -12.91
N SER A 7 34.61 25.59 -12.48
CA SER A 7 34.74 26.86 -11.76
C SER A 7 35.46 26.64 -10.41
N PRO A 8 36.51 27.42 -10.10
CA PRO A 8 37.31 27.26 -8.88
C PRO A 8 36.54 27.58 -7.58
N THR A 9 35.32 28.12 -7.67
CA THR A 9 34.53 28.54 -6.51
C THR A 9 33.74 27.40 -5.84
N ARG A 10 33.64 26.21 -6.45
CA ARG A 10 32.93 25.04 -5.87
C ARG A 10 33.60 23.71 -6.27
N PRO A 11 34.58 23.21 -5.51
CA PRO A 11 35.33 21.99 -5.84
C PRO A 11 34.55 20.68 -5.63
N PHE A 12 33.34 20.74 -5.08
CA PHE A 12 32.49 19.57 -4.86
C PHE A 12 31.31 19.61 -5.83
N ALA A 13 31.48 19.01 -7.01
CA ALA A 13 30.32 18.54 -7.76
C ALA A 13 29.65 17.45 -6.91
N PRO A 14 28.37 17.59 -6.51
CA PRO A 14 27.67 16.53 -5.82
C PRO A 14 27.67 15.29 -6.72
N TYR A 15 28.24 14.20 -6.24
CA TYR A 15 28.07 12.88 -6.83
C TYR A 15 26.99 12.14 -6.01
N PRO A 16 25.98 11.50 -6.62
CA PRO A 16 25.76 11.32 -8.06
C PRO A 16 25.35 12.61 -8.79
N PRO A 17 25.54 12.69 -10.13
CA PRO A 17 25.12 13.85 -10.91
C PRO A 17 23.65 14.17 -10.63
N LEU A 18 23.35 15.44 -10.34
CA LEU A 18 21.97 15.90 -10.24
C LEU A 18 21.25 15.46 -11.53
N PRO A 19 20.01 14.93 -11.43
CA PRO A 19 19.23 14.64 -12.62
C PRO A 19 19.22 15.91 -13.49
N PRO A 20 19.28 15.78 -14.84
CA PRO A 20 19.14 16.92 -15.73
C PRO A 20 17.95 17.75 -15.26
N PRO A 21 18.02 19.10 -15.27
CA PRO A 21 16.86 19.91 -14.95
C PRO A 21 15.72 19.36 -15.80
N GLU A 22 14.71 18.79 -15.12
CA GLU A 22 13.55 18.26 -15.80
C GLU A 22 13.05 19.41 -16.66
N PHE A 23 13.23 19.33 -17.98
CA PHE A 23 12.44 20.12 -18.91
C PHE A 23 11.03 19.56 -18.76
N ARG A 24 10.36 19.93 -17.66
CA ARG A 24 8.92 19.79 -17.54
C ARG A 24 8.40 20.59 -18.70
N SER A 25 8.02 19.86 -19.74
CA SER A 25 7.33 20.43 -20.87
C SER A 25 6.24 21.32 -20.29
N ARG A 26 6.19 22.57 -20.72
CA ARG A 26 5.18 23.53 -20.30
C ARG A 26 3.78 23.14 -20.79
N ALA A 27 3.68 22.06 -21.57
CA ALA A 27 2.44 21.60 -22.17
C ALA A 27 1.31 21.24 -21.17
N PRO A 28 1.55 20.53 -20.05
CA PRO A 28 0.47 20.15 -19.11
C PRO A 28 -0.25 21.34 -18.47
N GLU A 29 0.47 22.44 -18.17
CA GLU A 29 -0.16 23.63 -17.57
C GLU A 29 -1.08 24.36 -18.56
N PHE A 30 -0.72 24.41 -19.85
CA PHE A 30 -1.59 24.98 -20.88
C PHE A 30 -2.85 24.13 -21.12
N TYR A 31 -2.72 22.80 -21.17
CA TYR A 31 -3.90 21.93 -21.33
C TYR A 31 -4.85 22.05 -20.15
N GLY A 32 -4.32 22.11 -18.92
CA GLY A 32 -5.13 22.32 -17.71
C GLY A 32 -5.89 23.65 -17.75
N PHE A 33 -5.22 24.74 -18.14
CA PHE A 33 -5.87 26.05 -18.25
C PHE A 33 -6.96 26.08 -19.32
N VAL A 34 -6.69 25.53 -20.50
CA VAL A 34 -7.66 25.47 -21.60
C VAL A 34 -8.85 24.59 -21.21
N ALA A 35 -8.62 23.41 -20.61
CA ALA A 35 -9.67 22.52 -20.15
C ALA A 35 -10.52 23.16 -19.04
N PHE A 36 -9.90 23.85 -18.09
CA PHE A 36 -10.62 24.55 -17.02
C PHE A 36 -11.50 25.67 -17.59
N THR A 37 -10.93 26.52 -18.45
CA THR A 37 -11.64 27.65 -19.05
C THR A 37 -12.78 27.18 -19.95
N SER A 38 -12.56 26.16 -20.78
CA SER A 38 -13.60 25.61 -21.66
C SER A 38 -14.72 24.93 -20.88
N THR A 39 -14.39 24.19 -19.82
CA THR A 39 -15.38 23.56 -18.93
C THR A 39 -16.22 24.62 -18.22
N TYR A 40 -15.58 25.67 -17.70
CA TYR A 40 -16.30 26.76 -17.03
C TYR A 40 -17.21 27.52 -18.00
N LEU A 41 -16.71 27.85 -19.19
CA LEU A 41 -17.51 28.49 -20.23
C LEU A 41 -18.71 27.63 -20.63
N GLY A 42 -18.49 26.33 -20.88
CA GLY A 42 -19.56 25.38 -21.17
C GLY A 42 -20.57 25.25 -20.03
N PHE A 43 -20.10 25.27 -18.78
CA PHE A 43 -20.97 25.25 -17.60
C PHE A 43 -21.84 26.49 -17.48
N VAL A 44 -21.29 27.69 -17.74
CA VAL A 44 -22.07 28.93 -17.77
C VAL A 44 -23.14 28.88 -18.88
N VAL A 45 -22.77 28.42 -20.07
CA VAL A 45 -23.74 28.24 -21.18
C VAL A 45 -24.82 27.23 -20.80
N PHE A 46 -24.46 26.13 -20.15
CA PHE A 46 -25.40 25.12 -19.65
C PHE A 46 -26.36 25.72 -18.62
N LEU A 47 -25.88 26.51 -17.66
CA LEU A 47 -26.72 27.18 -16.68
C LEU A 47 -27.66 28.20 -17.31
N LEU A 48 -27.16 29.00 -18.25
CA LEU A 48 -27.98 29.95 -19.00
C LEU A 48 -29.10 29.21 -19.74
N TRP A 49 -28.77 28.13 -20.45
CA TRP A 49 -29.76 27.30 -21.13
C TRP A 49 -30.77 26.65 -20.17
N ALA A 50 -30.33 26.15 -19.02
CA ALA A 50 -31.19 25.50 -18.03
C ALA A 50 -32.14 26.47 -17.30
N LEU A 51 -31.71 27.71 -17.05
CA LEU A 51 -32.42 28.68 -16.21
C LEU A 51 -33.20 29.75 -16.99
N LEU A 52 -32.78 30.10 -18.22
CA LEU A 52 -33.51 31.12 -18.99
C LEU A 52 -34.89 30.62 -19.42
N PRO A 53 -35.92 31.49 -19.42
CA PRO A 53 -37.22 31.19 -20.02
C PRO A 53 -37.17 31.19 -21.56
N ASP A 54 -38.12 30.49 -22.19
CA ASP A 54 -38.14 30.22 -23.64
C ASP A 54 -38.15 31.47 -24.50
N ASN A 55 -38.85 32.51 -24.05
CA ASN A 55 -38.96 33.78 -24.77
C ASN A 55 -37.58 34.42 -25.01
N ILE A 56 -36.64 34.30 -24.06
CA ILE A 56 -35.30 34.88 -24.19
C ILE A 56 -34.45 34.02 -25.13
N ILE A 57 -34.57 32.69 -25.05
CA ILE A 57 -33.84 31.75 -25.91
C ILE A 57 -34.28 31.89 -27.37
N CYS A 58 -35.58 32.02 -27.63
CA CYS A 58 -36.09 32.27 -28.97
C CYS A 58 -35.70 33.65 -29.49
N ALA A 59 -35.64 34.68 -28.64
CA ALA A 59 -35.14 36.00 -29.01
C ALA A 59 -33.65 36.01 -29.38
N LEU A 60 -32.85 35.10 -28.79
CA LEU A 60 -31.46 34.83 -29.18
C LEU A 60 -31.32 34.11 -30.53
N GLY A 61 -32.43 33.75 -31.19
CA GLY A 61 -32.45 33.08 -32.49
C GLY A 61 -32.32 31.55 -32.42
N ILE A 62 -32.41 30.96 -31.23
CA ILE A 62 -32.33 29.51 -31.05
C ILE A 62 -33.74 28.93 -31.15
N THR A 63 -34.05 28.29 -32.28
CA THR A 63 -35.38 27.74 -32.58
C THR A 63 -35.54 26.28 -32.18
N TRP A 64 -34.43 25.56 -31.98
CA TRP A 64 -34.43 24.15 -31.57
C TRP A 64 -33.35 23.88 -30.53
N TYR A 65 -33.75 23.27 -29.41
CA TYR A 65 -32.87 22.80 -28.35
C TYR A 65 -33.51 21.56 -27.67
N PRO A 66 -32.73 20.68 -27.02
CA PRO A 66 -33.24 19.44 -26.43
C PRO A 66 -34.21 19.71 -25.26
N ASN A 67 -35.00 18.71 -24.84
CA ASN A 67 -35.96 18.92 -23.75
C ASN A 67 -35.30 19.42 -22.45
N ARG A 68 -35.93 20.34 -21.72
CA ARG A 68 -35.38 20.97 -20.50
C ARG A 68 -35.12 19.97 -19.37
N GLU A 69 -35.79 18.82 -19.38
CA GLU A 69 -35.57 17.73 -18.42
C GLU A 69 -34.11 17.22 -18.41
N TRP A 70 -33.39 17.36 -19.52
CA TRP A 70 -31.97 17.01 -19.57
C TRP A 70 -31.12 17.86 -18.62
N ALA A 71 -31.55 19.07 -18.28
CA ALA A 71 -30.86 19.92 -17.31
C ALA A 71 -30.81 19.30 -15.91
N ILE A 72 -31.79 18.48 -15.52
CA ILE A 72 -31.80 17.77 -14.24
C ILE A 72 -31.24 16.34 -14.37
N LEU A 73 -31.49 15.68 -15.50
CA LEU A 73 -31.00 14.32 -15.73
C LEU A 73 -29.47 14.27 -15.78
N VAL A 74 -28.81 15.18 -16.50
CA VAL A 74 -27.34 15.20 -16.63
C VAL A 74 -26.64 15.26 -15.26
N PRO A 75 -26.92 16.23 -14.37
CA PRO A 75 -26.28 16.27 -13.06
C PRO A 75 -26.67 15.09 -12.16
N ALA A 76 -27.92 14.62 -12.19
CA ALA A 76 -28.36 13.48 -11.39
C ALA A 76 -27.64 12.17 -11.78
N TRP A 77 -27.54 11.90 -13.09
CA TRP A 77 -26.80 10.75 -13.61
C TRP A 77 -25.30 10.87 -13.37
N SER A 78 -24.73 12.08 -13.47
CA SER A 78 -23.32 12.32 -13.16
C SER A 78 -22.99 11.92 -11.72
N VAL A 79 -23.75 12.42 -10.73
CA VAL A 79 -23.58 12.07 -9.31
C VAL A 79 -23.71 10.56 -9.11
N THR A 80 -24.72 9.94 -9.72
CA THR A 80 -24.94 8.49 -9.63
C THR A 80 -23.75 7.70 -10.19
N MET A 81 -23.21 8.10 -11.34
CA MET A 81 -22.03 7.47 -11.95
C MET A 81 -20.78 7.63 -11.09
N PHE A 82 -20.55 8.81 -10.51
CA PHE A 82 -19.42 9.05 -9.60
C PHE A 82 -19.51 8.17 -8.35
N LEU A 83 -20.68 8.09 -7.71
CA LEU A 83 -20.90 7.23 -6.56
C LEU A 83 -20.72 5.75 -6.92
N LEU A 84 -21.31 5.31 -8.02
CA LEU A 84 -21.17 3.93 -8.50
C LEU A 84 -19.71 3.58 -8.77
N ALA A 85 -18.97 4.46 -9.45
CA ALA A 85 -17.54 4.26 -9.70
C ALA A 85 -16.74 4.11 -8.41
N TYR A 86 -17.06 4.90 -7.38
CA TYR A 86 -16.41 4.79 -6.08
C TYR A 86 -16.75 3.48 -5.36
N PHE A 87 -18.01 3.05 -5.39
CA PHE A 87 -18.41 1.76 -4.85
C PHE A 87 -17.72 0.59 -5.56
N VAL A 88 -17.64 0.64 -6.90
CA VAL A 88 -16.92 -0.37 -7.68
C VAL A 88 -15.44 -0.37 -7.34
N TYR A 89 -14.81 0.80 -7.23
CA TYR A 89 -13.42 0.91 -6.81
C TYR A 89 -13.19 0.29 -5.43
N PHE A 90 -14.05 0.59 -4.45
CA PHE A 90 -13.96 0.02 -3.11
C PHE A 90 -14.15 -1.50 -3.11
N ALA A 91 -15.13 -2.00 -3.88
CA ALA A 91 -15.36 -3.43 -4.05
C ALA A 91 -14.14 -4.12 -4.68
N LEU A 92 -13.52 -3.52 -5.69
CA LEU A 92 -12.31 -4.03 -6.32
C LEU A 92 -11.11 -3.98 -5.37
N ALA A 93 -10.95 -2.92 -4.58
CA ALA A 93 -9.89 -2.81 -3.59
C ALA A 93 -10.00 -3.92 -2.54
N ILE A 94 -11.22 -4.18 -2.02
CA ILE A 94 -11.47 -5.30 -1.11
C ILE A 94 -11.21 -6.64 -1.80
N PHE A 95 -11.70 -6.81 -3.03
CA PHE A 95 -11.52 -8.04 -3.80
C PHE A 95 -10.04 -8.36 -4.06
N GLN A 96 -9.20 -7.34 -4.25
CA GLN A 96 -7.75 -7.48 -4.44
C GLN A 96 -6.97 -7.60 -3.13
N THR A 97 -7.60 -7.39 -1.98
CA THR A 97 -6.91 -7.47 -0.69
C THR A 97 -6.59 -8.94 -0.35
N PRO A 98 -5.31 -9.30 -0.11
CA PRO A 98 -4.95 -10.65 0.31
C PRO A 98 -5.53 -10.99 1.69
N ALA A 99 -5.66 -12.29 1.98
CA ALA A 99 -6.17 -12.72 3.28
C ALA A 99 -5.32 -12.15 4.42
N PHE A 100 -5.95 -11.75 5.54
CA PHE A 100 -5.25 -11.18 6.70
C PHE A 100 -4.18 -12.12 7.30
N SER A 101 -4.28 -13.42 7.05
CA SER A 101 -3.31 -14.43 7.48
C SER A 101 -2.07 -14.53 6.56
N GLU A 102 -2.09 -13.90 5.39
CA GLU A 102 -1.00 -13.98 4.42
C GLU A 102 0.08 -12.93 4.70
N MET A 103 1.35 -13.35 4.69
CA MET A 103 2.49 -12.44 4.91
C MET A 103 2.59 -11.34 3.84
N LYS A 104 1.95 -11.53 2.67
CA LYS A 104 1.89 -10.55 1.58
C LYS A 104 1.21 -9.24 1.96
N THR A 105 0.40 -9.24 3.02
CA THR A 105 -0.23 -8.03 3.57
C THR A 105 0.79 -7.13 4.28
N VAL A 106 1.90 -7.70 4.78
CA VAL A 106 2.93 -6.99 5.57
C VAL A 106 4.22 -6.80 4.78
N THR A 107 4.58 -7.76 3.91
CA THR A 107 5.80 -7.74 3.11
C THR A 107 5.44 -7.87 1.63
N ASP A 108 5.92 -6.92 0.83
CA ASP A 108 5.78 -6.95 -0.62
C ASP A 108 7.00 -7.61 -1.29
N ASN A 109 6.94 -7.77 -2.61
CA ASN A 109 8.03 -8.40 -3.37
C ASN A 109 9.28 -7.49 -3.51
N ARG A 110 9.18 -6.20 -3.16
CA ARG A 110 10.33 -5.27 -3.18
C ARG A 110 11.05 -5.18 -1.83
N ALA A 111 10.55 -5.86 -0.79
CA ALA A 111 11.22 -5.91 0.51
C ALA A 111 12.66 -6.42 0.37
N HIS A 112 13.60 -5.64 0.89
CA HIS A 112 15.03 -5.91 0.77
C HIS A 112 15.54 -6.65 2.00
N PHE A 113 15.62 -7.98 1.91
CA PHE A 113 16.14 -8.82 2.98
C PHE A 113 17.60 -9.24 2.72
N PRO A 114 18.42 -9.40 3.77
CA PRO A 114 19.77 -9.92 3.62
C PRO A 114 19.71 -11.36 3.09
N PRO A 115 20.73 -11.82 2.34
CA PRO A 115 20.78 -13.18 1.81
C PRO A 115 20.91 -14.19 2.97
N ILE A 116 19.77 -14.70 3.44
CA ILE A 116 19.70 -15.71 4.51
C ILE A 116 19.74 -17.10 3.88
N LYS A 117 20.67 -17.95 4.31
CA LYS A 117 20.72 -19.34 3.84
C LYS A 117 19.48 -20.10 4.35
N PRO A 118 18.88 -21.04 3.58
CA PRO A 118 17.63 -21.73 3.93
C PRO A 118 17.60 -22.47 5.29
N ARG A 119 18.76 -22.72 5.89
CA ARG A 119 18.90 -23.39 7.21
C ARG A 119 19.32 -22.45 8.34
N GLU A 120 19.56 -21.18 8.06
CA GLU A 120 19.98 -20.20 9.06
C GLU A 120 18.78 -19.43 9.61
N ARG A 121 18.80 -19.22 10.93
CA ARG A 121 17.80 -18.40 11.59
C ARG A 121 17.92 -16.96 11.08
N ILE A 122 16.80 -16.34 10.71
CA ILE A 122 16.71 -14.96 10.18
C ILE A 122 17.56 -13.96 10.98
N GLU A 123 17.57 -14.07 12.31
CA GLU A 123 18.36 -13.22 13.23
C GLU A 123 19.86 -13.22 12.93
N LYS A 124 20.40 -14.35 12.47
CA LYS A 124 21.82 -14.49 12.14
C LYS A 124 22.19 -13.70 10.89
N GLY A 125 21.26 -13.51 9.95
CA GLY A 125 21.50 -12.68 8.76
C GLY A 125 21.71 -11.21 9.09
N TYR A 126 21.05 -10.70 10.13
CA TYR A 126 21.18 -9.30 10.58
C TYR A 126 22.33 -9.09 11.58
N SER A 127 22.80 -10.15 12.25
CA SER A 127 23.83 -10.06 13.29
C SER A 127 25.19 -9.47 12.86
N PRO A 128 25.70 -9.66 11.63
CA PRO A 128 26.96 -9.06 11.20
C PRO A 128 26.88 -7.54 11.07
N PHE A 129 25.69 -7.03 10.76
CA PHE A 129 25.36 -5.63 10.58
C PHE A 129 25.03 -4.89 11.88
N ALA A 130 24.88 -5.63 12.99
CA ALA A 130 24.63 -5.08 14.32
C ALA A 130 25.94 -4.73 15.08
N LYS A 131 27.10 -4.85 14.44
CA LYS A 131 28.40 -4.52 15.05
C LYS A 131 28.60 -3.01 15.07
N GLN A 132 29.17 -2.49 16.16
CA GLN A 132 29.40 -1.06 16.39
C GLN A 132 30.19 -0.37 15.25
N ASP A 133 31.10 -1.10 14.60
CA ASP A 133 32.01 -0.57 13.57
C ASP A 133 31.62 -0.97 12.13
N SER A 134 30.47 -1.61 11.93
CA SER A 134 29.97 -1.93 10.59
C SER A 134 29.06 -0.83 10.07
N ILE A 135 29.27 -0.38 8.82
CA ILE A 135 28.29 0.41 8.08
C ILE A 135 27.36 -0.58 7.39
N PRO A 136 26.13 -0.79 7.88
CA PRO A 136 25.25 -1.79 7.32
C PRO A 136 24.66 -1.32 5.98
N GLU A 137 24.51 -2.25 5.04
CA GLU A 137 23.64 -2.02 3.90
C GLU A 137 22.18 -1.87 4.36
N LEU A 138 21.39 -1.11 3.61
CA LEU A 138 20.02 -0.77 3.99
C LEU A 138 19.08 -1.96 3.72
N TYR A 139 18.79 -2.74 4.76
CA TYR A 139 17.84 -3.87 4.72
C TYR A 139 16.57 -3.60 5.53
N ASP A 140 15.45 -4.15 5.05
CA ASP A 140 14.17 -4.14 5.77
C ASP A 140 14.19 -5.16 6.91
N ILE A 141 13.88 -4.71 8.13
CA ILE A 141 13.80 -5.59 9.29
C ILE A 141 12.36 -6.13 9.41
N PRO A 142 12.16 -7.46 9.38
CA PRO A 142 10.82 -8.03 9.55
C PRO A 142 10.22 -7.61 10.89
N LEU A 143 8.94 -7.23 10.88
CA LEU A 143 8.24 -6.76 12.08
C LEU A 143 8.32 -7.77 13.24
N GLY A 144 8.25 -9.07 12.95
CA GLY A 144 8.40 -10.12 13.95
C GLY A 144 9.79 -10.14 14.63
N LEU A 145 10.85 -9.79 13.90
CA LEU A 145 12.19 -9.66 14.46
C LEU A 145 12.30 -8.42 15.32
N ALA A 146 11.84 -7.27 14.83
CA ALA A 146 11.83 -6.02 15.58
C ALA A 146 11.04 -6.16 16.89
N ASN A 147 9.82 -6.70 16.84
CA ASN A 147 9.00 -6.94 18.04
C ASN A 147 9.70 -7.88 19.01
N ARG A 148 10.31 -8.96 18.51
CA ARG A 148 11.03 -9.90 19.37
C ARG A 148 12.24 -9.27 20.04
N VAL A 149 12.96 -8.37 19.39
CA VAL A 149 14.13 -7.70 19.98
C VAL A 149 13.69 -6.65 21.00
N LEU A 150 12.72 -5.81 20.63
CA LEU A 150 12.25 -4.70 21.47
C LEU A 150 11.45 -5.17 22.69
N TYR A 151 10.57 -6.15 22.52
CA TYR A 151 9.62 -6.58 23.56
C TYR A 151 9.99 -7.92 24.21
N ARG A 152 11.24 -8.38 24.11
CA ARG A 152 11.68 -9.59 24.80
C ARG A 152 11.63 -9.38 26.32
N GLN A 153 10.53 -9.76 26.96
CA GLN A 153 10.50 -9.91 28.41
C GLN A 153 11.50 -11.01 28.81
N LYS A 154 12.56 -10.63 29.54
CA LYS A 154 13.34 -11.60 30.30
C LYS A 154 12.41 -12.19 31.35
N ARG A 155 11.92 -13.42 31.13
CA ARG A 155 11.38 -14.23 32.22
C ARG A 155 12.49 -14.33 33.26
N SER A 156 12.33 -13.62 34.37
CA SER A 156 13.16 -13.76 35.56
C SER A 156 13.07 -15.22 36.01
N SER A 157 14.08 -16.02 35.65
CA SER A 157 14.31 -17.33 36.23
C SER A 157 14.89 -17.14 37.63
N SER A 158 14.05 -16.70 38.57
CA SER A 158 14.36 -16.70 40.01
C SER A 158 13.19 -17.35 40.73
N GLY A 159 13.32 -18.66 40.96
CA GLY A 159 12.25 -19.45 41.56
C GLY A 159 12.55 -20.95 41.69
N ARG A 160 13.57 -21.28 42.48
CA ARG A 160 13.60 -22.48 43.35
C ARG A 160 13.87 -23.86 42.71
N ARG A 161 15.15 -24.13 42.47
CA ARG A 161 15.74 -25.48 42.59
C ARG A 161 16.29 -25.64 44.01
N ARG A 162 15.48 -26.18 44.93
CA ARG A 162 15.87 -26.83 46.20
C ARG A 162 14.58 -27.26 46.92
N ILE A 163 14.22 -28.54 46.82
CA ILE A 163 14.28 -29.52 47.93
C ILE A 163 14.51 -30.89 47.26
N ARG A 164 15.62 -31.51 47.63
CA ARG A 164 15.94 -32.93 47.41
C ARG A 164 15.35 -33.74 48.56
N GLU A 165 15.23 -35.05 48.32
CA GLU A 165 15.32 -36.13 49.32
C GLU A 165 14.02 -36.51 50.07
N GLY A 166 13.55 -37.74 49.83
CA GLY A 166 12.73 -38.49 50.77
C GLY A 166 11.61 -39.34 50.17
N SER A 167 11.87 -40.66 50.09
CA SER A 167 10.95 -41.81 50.01
C SER A 167 10.24 -42.16 48.68
N ASP A 168 10.87 -43.10 47.95
CA ASP A 168 10.30 -44.14 47.06
C ASP A 168 9.22 -45.02 47.75
N PRO A 169 8.58 -46.03 47.09
CA PRO A 169 8.18 -46.21 45.68
C PRO A 169 6.72 -46.77 45.55
N LEU A 170 6.13 -46.78 44.35
CA LEU A 170 5.22 -47.83 43.82
C LEU A 170 4.68 -47.44 42.42
N MET A 171 5.03 -48.24 41.41
CA MET A 171 4.45 -48.30 40.05
C MET A 171 3.00 -48.85 40.09
N PRO A 172 2.33 -49.14 38.95
CA PRO A 172 2.06 -48.34 37.74
C PRO A 172 0.56 -48.42 37.34
N HIS A 173 -0.04 -47.40 36.71
CA HIS A 173 -1.26 -47.66 35.92
C HIS A 173 -1.33 -46.80 34.65
N SER A 174 -1.07 -47.45 33.52
CA SER A 174 -1.41 -46.99 32.17
C SER A 174 -2.93 -47.08 31.97
N PRO A 175 -3.60 -46.04 31.43
CA PRO A 175 -4.95 -46.19 30.90
C PRO A 175 -4.92 -46.66 29.43
N PRO A 176 -5.96 -47.40 28.98
CA PRO A 176 -5.93 -48.19 27.75
C PRO A 176 -6.07 -47.36 26.47
N ARG A 177 -5.33 -47.81 25.45
CA ARG A 177 -5.39 -47.42 24.04
C ARG A 177 -6.73 -47.87 23.44
N ALA A 178 -7.65 -46.93 23.22
CA ALA A 178 -8.83 -47.17 22.41
C ALA A 178 -8.41 -47.26 20.93
N GLN A 179 -8.55 -48.46 20.36
CA GLN A 179 -8.40 -48.72 18.94
C GLN A 179 -9.71 -48.31 18.24
N SER A 180 -9.66 -47.37 17.32
CA SER A 180 -10.76 -47.11 16.39
C SER A 180 -10.71 -48.10 15.23
N PRO A 181 -11.80 -48.81 14.91
CA PRO A 181 -11.81 -49.83 13.86
C PRO A 181 -11.74 -49.19 12.46
N VAL A 182 -10.82 -49.70 11.66
CA VAL A 182 -10.73 -49.50 10.21
C VAL A 182 -11.93 -50.19 9.58
N SER A 183 -12.86 -49.40 9.03
CA SER A 183 -13.94 -49.88 8.16
C SER A 183 -13.49 -49.71 6.71
N SER A 184 -12.90 -50.76 6.18
CA SER A 184 -12.74 -51.03 4.75
C SER A 184 -14.04 -51.66 4.21
N ILE A 185 -14.65 -51.07 3.18
CA ILE A 185 -15.50 -51.81 2.25
C ILE A 185 -15.13 -51.42 0.81
N PRO A 186 -14.88 -52.40 -0.07
CA PRO A 186 -14.53 -52.23 -1.48
C PRO A 186 -15.75 -52.30 -2.41
N THR A 187 -15.44 -52.12 -3.70
CA THR A 187 -16.25 -52.21 -4.94
C THR A 187 -17.16 -51.05 -5.29
#